data_AF-A0A9E5R1V7-F1
#
_entry.id   AF-A0A9E5R1V7-F1
#
_cell.length_a   1.000
_cell.length_b   1.000
_cell.length_c   1.000
_cell.angle_alpha   90.00
_cell.angle_beta   90.00
_cell.angle_gamma   90.00
#
_symmetry.space_group_name_H-M   'P 1'
#
loop_
_entity.id
_entity.type
_entity.pdbx_description
1 polymer ?
#
loop_
_entity_poly.entity_id
_entity_poly.type
_entity_poly.pdbx_seq_one_letter_code
_entity_poly.pdbx_strand_id
1 'polypeptide(L)'
;MKLALFLNFLIEGLLGLVFVIKPALLPVLAPGDALTMYLARMYGFAALSVAFLSLRAWLHYHEQSLLENTLFTLAFFHTGIALAQFINELPFKDQMPPGVLHIVLALVFWVGYIRER
;
A
#
# COMPACT_ATOMS: atom_id res chain seq x y z
N MET A 1 11.54 -12.27 -5.07
CA MET A 1 10.52 -11.21 -4.83
C MET A 1 9.08 -11.56 -5.23
N LYS A 2 8.84 -12.63 -6.02
CA LYS A 2 7.51 -12.99 -6.52
C LYS A 2 6.41 -13.14 -5.45
N LEU A 3 6.69 -13.81 -4.33
CA LEU A 3 5.72 -13.93 -3.23
C LEU A 3 5.34 -12.57 -2.62
N ALA A 4 6.31 -11.67 -2.43
CA ALA A 4 6.05 -10.33 -1.87
C ALA A 4 5.13 -9.50 -2.77
N LEU A 5 5.33 -9.55 -4.09
CA LEU A 5 4.45 -8.90 -5.06
C LEU A 5 3.02 -9.45 -5.00
N PHE A 6 2.87 -10.77 -4.86
CA PHE A 6 1.55 -11.39 -4.73
C PHE A 6 0.85 -11.00 -3.42
N LEU A 7 1.58 -11.04 -2.29
CA LEU A 7 1.04 -10.61 -1.00
C LEU A 7 0.62 -9.14 -1.01
N ASN A 8 1.44 -8.27 -1.60
CA ASN A 8 1.09 -6.84 -1.73
C ASN A 8 -0.14 -6.63 -2.61
N PHE A 9 -0.27 -7.35 -3.73
CA PHE A 9 -1.49 -7.33 -4.53
C PHE A 9 -2.73 -7.71 -3.71
N LEU A 10 -2.65 -8.78 -2.92
CA LEU A 10 -3.78 -9.20 -2.08
C LEU A 10 -4.11 -8.18 -0.99
N ILE A 11 -3.10 -7.69 -0.25
CA ILE A 11 -3.29 -6.78 0.88
C ILE A 11 -3.84 -5.43 0.38
N GLU A 12 -3.15 -4.77 -0.54
CA GLU A 12 -3.55 -3.47 -1.07
C GLU A 12 -4.82 -3.58 -1.93
N GLY A 13 -5.00 -4.69 -2.62
CA GLY A 13 -6.22 -4.97 -3.39
C GLY A 13 -7.46 -5.07 -2.50
N LEU A 14 -7.39 -5.89 -1.45
CA LEU A 14 -8.50 -6.06 -0.51
C LEU A 14 -8.78 -4.78 0.29
N LEU A 15 -7.74 -4.14 0.84
CA LEU A 15 -7.91 -2.89 1.59
C LEU A 15 -8.42 -1.76 0.67
N GLY A 16 -7.85 -1.65 -0.53
CA GLY A 16 -8.28 -0.68 -1.54
C GLY A 16 -9.76 -0.83 -1.90
N LEU A 17 -10.24 -2.07 -2.10
CA LEU A 17 -11.67 -2.34 -2.35
C LEU A 17 -12.55 -1.92 -1.16
N VAL A 18 -12.13 -2.23 0.08
CA VAL A 18 -12.87 -1.82 1.29
C VAL A 18 -12.96 -0.30 1.37
N PHE A 19 -11.85 0.41 1.18
CA PHE A 19 -11.77 1.87 1.21
C PHE A 19 -12.63 2.54 0.13
N VAL A 20 -12.72 1.96 -1.07
CA VAL A 20 -13.51 2.51 -2.18
C VAL A 20 -15.01 2.27 -1.98
N ILE A 21 -15.41 1.03 -1.68
CA ILE A 21 -16.82 0.62 -1.68
C ILE A 21 -17.50 1.02 -0.37
N LYS A 22 -16.86 0.73 0.76
CA LYS A 22 -17.48 0.90 2.08
C LYS A 22 -16.44 1.31 3.13
N PRO A 23 -15.87 2.53 3.02
CA PRO A 23 -14.85 3.00 3.96
C PRO A 23 -15.34 3.01 5.42
N ALA A 24 -16.65 3.22 5.64
CA ALA A 24 -17.27 3.17 6.96
C ALA A 24 -17.24 1.79 7.65
N LEU A 25 -16.78 0.72 6.98
CA LEU A 25 -16.48 -0.56 7.65
C LEU A 25 -15.27 -0.48 8.57
N LEU A 26 -14.38 0.51 8.38
CA LEU A 26 -13.20 0.68 9.19
C LEU A 26 -13.57 1.41 10.48
N PRO A 27 -13.45 0.78 11.66
CA PRO A 27 -13.94 1.32 12.93
C PRO A 27 -13.35 2.69 13.30
N VAL A 28 -12.18 3.00 12.76
CA VAL A 28 -11.46 4.27 12.95
C VAL A 28 -12.15 5.43 12.26
N LEU A 29 -12.82 5.20 11.13
CA LEU A 29 -13.35 6.28 10.32
C LEU A 29 -14.75 6.62 10.87
N ALA A 30 -14.84 7.73 11.60
CA ALA A 30 -16.10 8.21 12.14
C ALA A 30 -17.14 8.34 11.00
N PRO A 31 -18.29 7.63 11.08
CA PRO A 31 -19.34 7.77 10.08
C PRO A 31 -19.89 9.20 10.13
N GLY A 32 -19.72 9.98 9.06
CA GLY A 32 -20.35 11.29 8.93
C GLY A 32 -19.45 12.42 8.44
N ASP A 33 -18.12 12.30 8.53
CA ASP A 33 -17.24 13.32 7.94
C ASP A 33 -17.03 13.06 6.43
N ALA A 34 -17.64 13.90 5.61
CA ALA A 34 -17.56 13.81 4.15
C ALA A 34 -16.10 13.91 3.65
N LEU A 35 -15.26 14.70 4.32
CA LEU A 35 -13.85 14.84 3.95
C LEU A 35 -13.07 13.55 4.24
N THR A 36 -13.21 12.98 5.42
CA THR A 36 -12.62 11.67 5.77
C THR A 36 -13.07 10.58 4.81
N MET A 37 -14.36 10.54 4.46
CA MET A 37 -14.90 9.57 3.51
C MET A 37 -14.39 9.75 2.08
N TYR A 38 -14.13 10.99 1.67
CA TYR A 38 -13.52 11.31 0.38
C TYR A 38 -12.04 10.88 0.36
N LEU A 39 -11.27 11.27 1.37
CA LEU A 39 -9.85 10.92 1.50
C LEU A 39 -9.64 9.40 1.59
N ALA A 40 -10.50 8.69 2.32
CA ALA A 40 -10.49 7.24 2.41
C ALA A 40 -10.64 6.58 1.03
N ARG A 41 -11.55 7.07 0.18
CA ARG A 41 -11.74 6.55 -1.19
C ARG A 41 -10.57 6.87 -2.10
N MET A 42 -10.04 8.10 -2.02
CA MET A 42 -8.84 8.50 -2.77
C MET A 42 -7.66 7.59 -2.41
N TYR A 43 -7.46 7.33 -1.12
CA TYR A 43 -6.47 6.39 -0.65
C TYR A 43 -6.73 4.97 -1.15
N GLY A 44 -7.99 4.52 -1.15
CA GLY A 44 -8.40 3.23 -1.70
C GLY A 44 -8.04 3.07 -3.18
N PHE A 45 -8.25 4.08 -4.02
CA PHE A 45 -7.85 4.04 -5.43
C PHE A 45 -6.32 4.03 -5.61
N ALA A 46 -5.58 4.72 -4.74
CA ALA A 46 -4.12 4.65 -4.74
C ALA A 46 -3.64 3.23 -4.39
N ALA A 47 -4.21 2.61 -3.35
CA ALA A 47 -3.96 1.22 -2.96
C ALA A 47 -4.26 0.23 -4.10
N LEU A 48 -5.42 0.38 -4.76
CA LEU A 48 -5.76 -0.46 -5.92
C LEU A 48 -4.75 -0.31 -7.07
N SER A 49 -4.29 0.91 -7.33
CA SER A 49 -3.33 1.18 -8.40
C SER A 49 -2.00 0.46 -8.16
N VAL A 50 -1.47 0.51 -6.93
CA VAL A 50 -0.25 -0.22 -6.56
C VAL A 50 -0.46 -1.73 -6.48
N ALA A 51 -1.67 -2.19 -6.12
CA ALA A 51 -2.04 -3.60 -6.17
C ALA A 51 -1.98 -4.14 -7.61
N PHE A 52 -2.58 -3.43 -8.57
CA PHE A 52 -2.55 -3.83 -9.98
C PHE A 52 -1.14 -3.75 -10.58
N LEU A 53 -0.33 -2.76 -10.20
CA LEU A 53 1.07 -2.71 -10.58
C LEU A 53 1.84 -3.95 -10.08
N SER A 54 1.60 -4.32 -8.82
CA SER A 54 2.17 -5.51 -8.18
C SER A 54 1.75 -6.80 -8.88
N LEU A 55 0.46 -6.92 -9.24
CA LEU A 55 -0.05 -8.05 -10.02
C LEU A 55 0.59 -8.14 -11.41
N ARG A 56 0.73 -7.01 -12.10
CA ARG A 56 1.36 -6.97 -13.42
C ARG A 56 2.82 -7.45 -13.34
N ALA A 57 3.60 -6.94 -12.39
CA ALA A 57 4.97 -7.40 -12.17
C ALA A 57 5.04 -8.87 -11.73
N TRP A 58 4.04 -9.37 -11.01
CA TRP A 58 3.97 -10.79 -10.64
C TRP A 58 3.74 -11.70 -11.84
N LEU A 59 2.81 -11.33 -12.73
CA LEU A 59 2.51 -12.06 -13.98
C LEU A 59 3.69 -12.02 -14.95
N HIS A 60 4.37 -10.87 -15.02
CA HIS A 60 5.47 -10.60 -15.94
C HIS A 60 6.83 -10.55 -15.21
N TYR A 61 7.03 -11.41 -14.22
CA TYR A 61 8.20 -11.35 -13.32
C TYR A 61 9.55 -11.46 -14.04
N HIS A 62 9.59 -12.03 -15.24
CA HIS A 62 10.81 -12.18 -16.05
C HIS A 62 11.15 -10.91 -16.85
N GLU A 63 10.25 -9.93 -16.92
CA GLU A 63 10.50 -8.64 -17.56
C GLU A 63 11.26 -7.73 -16.58
N GLN A 64 12.59 -7.79 -16.65
CA GLN A 64 13.50 -7.12 -15.72
C GLN A 64 13.19 -5.63 -15.49
N SER A 65 13.00 -4.87 -16.57
CA SER A 65 12.70 -3.44 -16.49
C SER A 65 11.35 -3.14 -15.82
N LEU A 66 10.35 -4.00 -16.01
CA LEU A 66 9.05 -3.88 -15.33
C LEU A 66 9.20 -4.21 -13.85
N LEU A 67 9.95 -5.26 -13.51
CA LEU A 67 10.21 -5.67 -12.14
C LEU A 67 10.92 -4.56 -11.37
N GLU A 68 12.03 -4.03 -11.88
CA GLU A 68 12.80 -2.96 -11.23
C GLU A 68 11.96 -1.70 -10.99
N ASN A 69 11.25 -1.22 -12.02
CA ASN A 69 10.39 -0.04 -11.91
C ASN A 69 9.25 -0.26 -10.91
N THR A 70 8.69 -1.47 -10.86
CA THR A 70 7.63 -1.81 -9.91
C THR A 70 8.17 -1.84 -8.49
N LEU A 71 9.30 -2.52 -8.25
CA LEU A 71 9.91 -2.62 -6.93
C LEU A 71 10.29 -1.23 -6.39
N PHE A 72 10.89 -0.37 -7.23
CA PHE A 72 11.20 1.01 -6.86
C PHE A 72 9.94 1.81 -6.52
N THR A 73 8.91 1.73 -7.38
CA THR A 73 7.64 2.44 -7.19
C THR A 73 6.96 2.02 -5.88
N LEU A 74 6.89 0.71 -5.62
CA LEU A 74 6.31 0.18 -4.38
C LEU A 74 7.13 0.60 -3.16
N ALA A 75 8.46 0.49 -3.22
CA ALA A 75 9.33 0.93 -2.14
C ALA A 75 9.11 2.40 -1.78
N PHE A 76 9.02 3.28 -2.79
CA PHE A 76 8.76 4.70 -2.60
C PHE A 76 7.35 4.97 -2.06
N PHE A 77 6.33 4.31 -2.62
CA PHE A 77 4.94 4.43 -2.17
C PHE A 77 4.80 4.10 -0.68
N HIS A 78 5.25 2.92 -0.26
CA HIS A 78 5.13 2.51 1.14
C HIS A 78 6.00 3.36 2.07
N THR A 79 7.17 3.84 1.62
CA THR A 79 7.98 4.81 2.39
C THR A 79 7.21 6.11 2.61
N GLY A 80 6.58 6.65 1.56
CA GLY A 80 5.79 7.88 1.64
C GLY A 80 4.61 7.76 2.61
N ILE A 81 3.87 6.65 2.57
CA ILE A 81 2.76 6.42 3.50
C ILE A 81 3.27 6.27 4.93
N ALA A 82 4.33 5.49 5.15
CA ALA A 82 4.92 5.33 6.49
C ALA A 82 5.33 6.68 7.08
N LEU A 83 6.03 7.52 6.31
CA LEU A 83 6.43 8.87 6.73
C LEU A 83 5.22 9.76 7.03
N ALA A 84 4.20 9.76 6.17
CA ALA A 84 3.00 10.54 6.39
C ALA A 84 2.30 10.17 7.71
N GLN A 85 2.31 8.89 8.09
CA GLN A 85 1.70 8.45 9.34
C GLN A 85 2.50 8.86 10.57
N PHE A 86 3.84 8.87 10.49
CA PHE A 86 4.68 9.38 11.58
C PHE A 86 4.58 10.91 11.74
N ILE A 87 4.52 11.65 10.64
CA ILE A 87 4.46 13.13 10.67
C ILE A 87 3.13 13.62 11.26
N ASN A 88 2.02 12.95 10.95
CA ASN A 88 0.68 13.45 11.29
C ASN A 88 0.09 12.88 12.59
N GLU A 89 0.90 12.18 13.42
CA GLU A 89 0.50 11.60 14.71
C GLU A 89 -0.93 11.01 14.73
N LEU A 90 -1.27 10.24 13.69
CA LEU A 90 -2.66 9.80 13.50
C LEU A 90 -3.12 8.97 14.71
N PRO A 91 -4.42 9.03 15.09
CA PRO A 91 -4.96 8.45 16.32
C PRO A 91 -4.98 6.91 16.38
N PHE A 92 -4.28 6.22 15.48
CA PHE A 92 -4.20 4.75 15.40
C PHE A 92 -3.25 4.14 16.45
N LYS A 93 -2.94 4.85 17.53
CA LYS A 93 -1.87 4.52 18.49
C LYS A 93 -2.05 3.14 19.16
N ASP A 94 -3.29 2.65 19.22
CA ASP A 94 -3.67 1.41 19.94
C ASP A 94 -3.98 0.20 19.04
N GLN A 95 -3.87 0.34 17.72
CA GLN A 95 -3.98 -0.77 16.76
C GLN A 95 -2.63 -0.97 16.10
N MET A 96 -2.25 -2.20 15.72
CA MET A 96 -0.98 -2.46 15.02
C MET A 96 -0.87 -1.46 13.85
N PRO A 97 -0.01 -0.43 13.94
CA PRO A 97 -0.25 0.76 13.14
C PRO A 97 -0.12 0.38 11.67
N PRO A 98 -1.03 0.80 10.79
CA PRO A 98 -0.84 0.60 9.35
C PRO A 98 0.55 1.11 8.90
N GLY A 99 1.14 2.08 9.63
CA GLY A 99 2.52 2.52 9.44
C GLY A 99 3.57 1.43 9.60
N VAL A 100 3.43 0.51 10.56
CA VAL A 100 4.36 -0.62 10.70
C VAL A 100 4.27 -1.52 9.47
N LEU A 101 3.07 -1.79 8.97
CA LEU A 101 2.90 -2.56 7.73
C LEU A 101 3.58 -1.86 6.54
N HIS A 102 3.36 -0.54 6.37
CA HIS A 102 4.01 0.21 5.30
C HIS A 102 5.55 0.25 5.46
N ILE A 103 6.09 0.33 6.67
CA ILE A 103 7.55 0.23 6.90
C ILE A 103 8.07 -1.14 6.46
N VAL A 104 7.41 -2.22 6.88
CA VAL A 104 7.83 -3.58 6.53
C VAL A 104 7.80 -3.78 5.02
N LEU A 105 6.72 -3.36 4.35
CA LEU A 105 6.60 -3.44 2.89
C LEU A 105 7.66 -2.58 2.19
N ALA A 106 7.89 -1.35 2.66
CA ALA A 106 8.93 -0.48 2.12
C ALA A 106 10.31 -1.15 2.18
N LEU A 107 10.68 -1.73 3.33
CA LEU A 107 11.95 -2.44 3.49
C LEU A 107 12.04 -3.66 2.56
N VAL A 108 10.98 -4.46 2.48
CA VAL A 108 10.93 -5.63 1.58
C VAL A 108 11.16 -5.20 0.13
N PHE A 109 10.51 -4.13 -0.32
CA PHE A 109 10.65 -3.66 -1.70
C PHE A 109 11.98 -2.94 -1.97
N TRP A 110 12.55 -2.21 -1.00
CA TRP A 110 13.90 -1.67 -1.13
C TRP A 110 14.94 -2.79 -1.24
N VAL A 111 14.88 -3.80 -0.37
CA VAL A 111 15.77 -4.95 -0.43
C VAL A 111 15.59 -5.72 -1.74
N GLY A 112 14.34 -5.87 -2.19
CA GLY A 112 14.04 -6.47 -3.49
C GLY A 112 14.66 -5.68 -4.64
N TYR A 113 14.44 -4.37 -4.68
CA TYR A 113 14.98 -3.49 -5.72
C TYR A 113 16.51 -3.55 -5.79
N ILE A 114 17.19 -3.52 -4.63
CA ILE A 114 18.66 -3.57 -4.56
C ILE A 114 19.20 -4.93 -5.02
N ARG A 115 18.48 -6.03 -4.77
CA ARG A 115 18.93 -7.39 -5.11
C ARG A 115 18.69 -7.76 -6.56
N GLU A 116 17.61 -7.26 -7.14
CA GLU A 116 17.20 -7.63 -8.49
C GLU A 116 17.83 -6.70 -9.54
N ARG A 117 18.34 -5.52 -9.16
CA ARG A 117 19.17 -4.64 -9.99
C ARG A 117 20.60 -5.16 -10.15
#